data_AF-A0A1R4H9D6-F1
#
_entry.id   AF-A0A1R4H9D6-F1
#
_cell.length_a   1.000
_cell.length_b   1.000
_cell.length_c   1.000
_cell.angle_alpha   90.00
_cell.angle_beta   90.00
_cell.angle_gamma   90.00
#
_symmetry.space_group_name_H-M   'P 1'
#
loop_
_entity.id
_entity.type
_entity.pdbx_description
1 polymer ?
#
loop_
_entity_poly.entity_id
_entity_poly.type
_entity_poly.pdbx_seq_one_letter_code
_entity_poly.pdbx_strand_id
1 'polypeptide(L)' 'MVALNAYRVQARVRDVSFQTRSEEGTKIKDTFLTINQTAKKLGVSFYDYVYDRVAGKFDMPSLADLIAQKTQPVPI' A
#
# COMPACT_ATOMS: atom_id res chain seq x y z
N MET A 1 -10.13 7.87 -6.02
CA MET A 1 -9.00 7.80 -6.97
C MET A 1 -7.84 6.97 -6.39
N VAL A 2 -8.05 5.68 -6.09
CA VAL A 2 -7.01 4.71 -5.67
C VAL A 2 -7.02 3.48 -6.59
N ALA A 3 -8.17 3.14 -7.18
CA ALA A 3 -8.34 1.98 -8.05
C ALA A 3 -7.56 2.05 -9.40
N LEU A 4 -7.44 3.21 -10.05
CA LEU A 4 -6.97 3.26 -11.45
C LEU A 4 -5.49 2.89 -11.65
N ASN A 5 -4.62 3.19 -10.68
CA ASN A 5 -3.18 2.91 -10.81
C ASN A 5 -2.81 1.46 -10.48
N ALA A 6 -3.60 0.77 -9.64
CA ALA A 6 -3.35 -0.63 -9.29
C ALA A 6 -3.43 -1.57 -10.50
N TYR A 7 -4.46 -1.41 -11.32
CA TYR A 7 -4.64 -2.23 -12.51
C TYR A 7 -3.49 -2.08 -13.51
N ARG A 8 -2.98 -0.86 -13.68
CA ARG A 8 -1.85 -0.57 -14.60
C ARG A 8 -0.55 -1.19 -14.09
N VAL A 9 -0.27 -1.06 -12.80
CA VAL A 9 0.92 -1.68 -12.18
C VAL A 9 0.84 -3.20 -12.29
N GLN A 10 -0.32 -3.77 -12.01
CA GLN A 10 -0.51 -5.23 -12.08
C GLN A 10 -0.39 -5.75 -13.51
N ALA A 11 -0.90 -5.04 -14.52
CA ALA A 11 -0.73 -5.39 -15.93
C ALA A 11 0.76 -5.48 -16.31
N ARG A 12 1.54 -4.45 -15.97
CA ARG A 12 2.99 -4.43 -16.24
C ARG A 12 3.75 -5.55 -15.52
N VAL A 13 3.35 -5.88 -14.28
CA VAL A 13 3.96 -6.98 -13.53
C VAL A 13 3.63 -8.34 -14.15
N ARG A 14 2.44 -8.51 -14.73
CA ARG A 14 2.07 -9.76 -15.43
C ARG A 14 2.92 -9.99 -16.68
N ASP A 15 3.32 -8.94 -17.38
CA ASP A 15 4.21 -9.05 -18.55
C ASP A 15 5.58 -9.65 -18.19
N VAL A 16 6.06 -9.45 -16.95
CA VAL A 16 7.38 -9.90 -16.49
C VAL A 16 7.32 -11.16 -15.64
N SER A 17 6.36 -11.25 -14.72
CA SER A 17 6.29 -12.28 -13.67
C SER A 17 5.07 -13.20 -13.79
N PHE A 18 4.34 -13.13 -14.91
CA PHE A 18 3.10 -13.88 -15.16
C PHE A 18 2.08 -13.75 -14.01
N GLN A 19 1.27 -14.79 -13.79
CA GLN A 19 0.27 -14.86 -12.72
C GLN A 19 0.77 -15.64 -11.49
N THR A 20 0.15 -15.36 -10.35
CA THR A 20 0.33 -16.12 -9.11
C THR A 20 -0.15 -17.55 -9.27
N ARG A 21 0.55 -18.51 -8.64
CA ARG A 21 0.26 -19.96 -8.77
C ARG A 21 -0.70 -20.49 -7.69
N SER A 22 -0.98 -19.71 -6.66
CA SER A 22 -1.89 -20.06 -5.56
C SER A 22 -2.74 -18.87 -5.17
N GLU A 23 -3.93 -19.13 -4.61
CA GLU A 23 -4.82 -18.09 -4.11
C GLU A 23 -4.19 -17.27 -2.98
N GLU A 24 -3.44 -17.93 -2.10
CA GLU A 24 -2.71 -17.28 -1.02
C GLU A 24 -1.67 -16.30 -1.57
N GLY A 25 -0.92 -16.70 -2.60
CA GLY A 25 0.02 -15.81 -3.28
C GLY A 25 -0.67 -14.62 -3.94
N THR A 26 -1.86 -14.80 -4.51
CA THR A 26 -2.69 -13.71 -5.04
C THR A 26 -3.09 -12.74 -3.93
N LYS A 27 -3.60 -13.24 -2.81
CA LYS A 27 -4.02 -12.42 -1.65
C LYS A 27 -2.84 -11.59 -1.12
N ILE A 28 -1.69 -12.22 -0.88
CA ILE A 28 -0.49 -11.55 -0.39
C ILE A 28 -0.08 -10.43 -1.36
N LYS A 29 -0.01 -10.71 -2.67
CA LYS A 29 0.34 -9.73 -3.69
C LYS A 29 -0.62 -8.54 -3.69
N ASP A 30 -1.92 -8.79 -3.65
CA ASP A 30 -2.94 -7.74 -3.71
C ASP A 30 -2.94 -6.88 -2.43
N THR A 31 -2.72 -7.49 -1.26
CA THR A 31 -2.56 -6.77 0.01
C THR A 31 -1.34 -5.84 -0.03
N PHE A 32 -0.17 -6.35 -0.41
CA PHE A 32 1.04 -5.52 -0.47
C PHE A 32 0.96 -4.44 -1.53
N LEU A 33 0.32 -4.72 -2.67
CA LEU A 33 0.08 -3.71 -3.72
C LEU A 33 -0.78 -2.55 -3.19
N THR A 34 -1.81 -2.86 -2.41
CA THR A 34 -2.71 -1.87 -1.79
C THR A 34 -1.97 -1.02 -0.75
N ILE A 35 -1.19 -1.65 0.13
CA ILE A 35 -0.39 -0.95 1.15
C ILE A 35 0.63 -0.01 0.48
N ASN A 36 1.36 -0.50 -0.53
CA ASN A 36 2.37 0.28 -1.24
C ASN A 36 1.76 1.52 -1.91
N GLN A 37 0.65 1.36 -2.62
CA GLN A 37 -0.02 2.51 -3.25
C GLN A 37 -0.55 3.52 -2.24
N THR A 38 -1.06 3.03 -1.10
CA THR A 38 -1.57 3.90 -0.04
C THR A 38 -0.44 4.68 0.61
N ALA A 39 0.66 4.02 0.97
CA ALA A 39 1.87 4.65 1.50
C ALA A 39 2.42 5.70 0.51
N LYS A 40 2.53 5.34 -0.77
CA LYS A 40 2.96 6.27 -1.84
C LYS A 40 2.06 7.49 -1.96
N LYS A 41 0.73 7.33 -1.85
CA LYS A 41 -0.22 8.44 -1.88
C LYS A 41 -0.09 9.35 -0.66
N LEU A 42 0.27 8.79 0.50
CA LEU A 42 0.47 9.54 1.73
C LEU A 42 1.84 10.22 1.79
N GLY A 43 2.79 9.82 0.93
CA GLY A 43 4.18 10.30 0.95
C GLY A 43 5.06 9.53 1.93
N VAL A 44 4.64 8.34 2.34
CA VAL A 44 5.35 7.47 3.27
C VAL A 44 6.16 6.44 2.49
N SER A 45 7.39 6.19 2.92
CA SER A 45 8.23 5.11 2.40
C SER A 45 7.59 3.76 2.75
N PHE A 46 7.27 2.97 1.72
CA PHE A 46 6.67 1.66 1.89
C PHE A 46 7.59 0.69 2.66
N TYR A 47 8.90 0.72 2.38
CA TYR A 47 9.85 -0.18 3.04
C TYR A 47 10.00 0.13 4.52
N ASP A 48 10.12 1.42 4.87
CA ASP A 48 10.22 1.83 6.28
C ASP A 48 8.94 1.47 7.03
N TYR A 49 7.77 1.68 6.41
CA TYR A 49 6.48 1.28 6.98
C TYR A 49 6.38 -0.23 7.21
N VAL A 50 6.74 -1.06 6.23
CA VAL A 50 6.68 -2.52 6.41
C VAL A 50 7.70 -2.97 7.45
N TYR A 51 8.91 -2.41 7.44
CA TYR A 51 9.94 -2.73 8.43
C TYR A 51 9.49 -2.41 9.86
N ASP A 52 8.91 -1.23 10.09
CA ASP A 52 8.36 -0.83 11.39
C ASP A 52 7.31 -1.83 11.91
N ARG A 53 6.42 -2.31 11.03
CA ARG A 53 5.37 -3.27 11.36
C ARG A 53 5.90 -4.68 11.61
N VAL A 54 6.86 -5.14 10.81
CA VAL A 54 7.47 -6.47 10.97
C VAL A 54 8.40 -6.52 12.18
N ALA A 55 9.11 -5.42 12.47
CA ALA A 55 9.94 -5.28 13.66
C ALA A 55 9.12 -5.12 14.95
N GLY A 56 7.80 -4.92 14.85
CA GLY A 56 6.91 -4.77 16.00
C GLY A 56 7.10 -3.47 16.78
N LYS A 57 7.76 -2.47 16.20
CA LYS A 57 7.99 -1.16 16.84
C LYS A 57 6.72 -0.33 16.88
N PHE A 58 6.00 -0.29 15.75
CA PHE A 58 4.79 0.51 15.58
C PHE A 58 5.02 2.01 15.89
N ASP A 59 6.24 2.51 15.66
CA ASP A 59 6.59 3.91 15.90
C ASP A 59 5.94 4.82 14.85
N MET A 60 5.70 4.29 13.64
CA MET A 60 5.05 5.03 12.56
C MET A 60 3.51 5.01 12.72
N PRO A 61 2.81 6.14 12.52
CA PRO A 61 1.35 6.17 12.54
C PRO A 61 0.77 5.23 11.49
N SER A 62 -0.41 4.67 11.75
CA SER A 62 -1.05 3.78 10.78
C SER A 62 -1.43 4.54 9.52
N LEU A 63 -1.46 3.84 8.38
CA LEU A 63 -1.93 4.45 7.14
C LEU A 63 -3.38 4.97 7.27
N ALA A 64 -4.20 4.37 8.14
CA ALA A 64 -5.56 4.84 8.42
C ALA A 64 -5.56 6.19 9.15
N ASP A 65 -4.71 6.35 10.17
CA ASP A 65 -4.59 7.61 10.92
C ASP A 65 -4.10 8.73 10.01
N LEU A 66 -3.12 8.42 9.15
CA LEU A 66 -2.60 9.37 8.17
C LEU A 66 -3.66 9.79 7.14
N ILE A 67 -4.56 8.88 6.74
CA ILE A 67 -5.71 9.21 5.88
C ILE A 67 -6.66 10.14 6.63
N ALA A 68 -6.97 9.86 7.90
CA ALA A 68 -7.85 10.68 8.70
C ALA A 68 -7.29 12.10 8.87
N GLN A 69 -6.00 12.23 9.20
CA GLN A 69 -5.31 13.51 9.34
C GLN A 69 -5.37 14.35 8.06
N LYS A 70 -5.16 13.76 6.88
CA LYS A 70 -5.26 14.49 5.60
C LYS A 70 -6.68 14.84 5.18
N THR A 71 -7.68 14.22 5.79
CA THR A 71 -9.11 14.43 5.47
C THR A 71 -9.77 15.43 6.41
N GLN A 72 -9.11 15.79 7.53
CA GLN A 72 -9.56 16.85 8.41
C GLN A 72 -9.68 18.16 7.60
N PRO A 73 -10.85 18.81 7.59
CA PRO A 73 -11.01 20.09 6.93
C PRO A 73 -10.09 21.11 7.63
N VAL A 74 -9.32 21.85 6.84
CA VAL A 74 -8.53 22.97 7.38
C VAL A 74 -9.54 23.93 8.03
N PRO A 75 -9.38 24.28 9.33
CA PRO A 75 -10.26 25.25 9.96
C PRO A 75 -10.12 26.56 9.19
N ILE A 76 -11.26 27.05 8.71
CA ILE A 76 -11.41 28.28 7.93
C ILE A 76 -11.17 29.49 8.82
#